data_AF-A0A101I162-F1
#
_entry.id   AF-A0A101I162-F1
#
_cell.length_a   1.000
_cell.length_b   1.000
_cell.length_c   1.000
_cell.angle_alpha   90.00
_cell.angle_beta   90.00
_cell.angle_gamma   90.00
#
_symmetry.space_group_name_H-M   'P 1'
#
loop_
_entity.id
_entity.type
_entity.pdbx_description
1 polymer ?
#
loop_
_entity_poly.entity_id
_entity_poly.type
_entity_poly.pdbx_seq_one_letter_code
_entity_poly.pdbx_strand_id
1 'polypeptide(L)'
;MSIILVINPGSTSTKLALFRDSEIIGEHTIRHSPQELNQFASLYEQSSFRKSLIVSFLESAGHPLTEIDAIIGRGGMLRPLEGGTYAVNDDMIEDLRSAKYGEHASNLGAILAKELALENGKGIPAYIADPVVVDEMDPVAKLSGHPDYTRRSIFHALNQKAVAREVASRYGKKYEEMNFIVVHMGGGISIGAHKRGRVVDVNNALNGDGPFSPERAGTLPISGLIKLCYQWHTRL
;
A
#
# COMPACT_ATOMS: atom_id res chain seq x y z
N MET A 1 16.23 23.44 4.89
CA MET A 1 16.05 22.04 5.31
C MET A 1 14.83 21.52 4.59
N SER A 2 14.86 20.28 4.10
CA SER A 2 13.80 19.77 3.23
C SER A 2 12.62 19.26 4.05
N ILE A 3 11.38 19.65 3.70
CA ILE A 3 10.15 19.15 4.32
C ILE A 3 9.48 18.14 3.39
N ILE A 4 9.23 16.93 3.91
CA ILE A 4 8.59 15.83 3.17
C ILE A 4 7.20 15.59 3.75
N LEU A 5 6.17 15.62 2.89
CA LEU A 5 4.82 15.18 3.25
C LEU A 5 4.67 13.68 2.93
N VAL A 6 4.25 12.89 3.91
CA VAL A 6 3.93 11.47 3.79
C VAL A 6 2.42 11.29 3.79
N ILE A 7 1.88 10.60 2.78
CA ILE A 7 0.44 10.35 2.60
C ILE A 7 0.16 8.85 2.59
N ASN A 8 -0.62 8.36 3.55
CA ASN A 8 -1.02 6.95 3.64
C ASN A 8 -2.54 6.83 3.71
N PRO A 9 -3.22 6.73 2.55
CA PRO A 9 -4.65 6.49 2.51
C PRO A 9 -4.96 5.01 2.82
N GLY A 10 -5.89 4.82 3.74
CA GLY A 10 -6.54 3.55 4.03
C GLY A 10 -8.06 3.64 3.80
N SER A 11 -8.75 2.51 3.94
CA SER A 11 -10.17 2.38 3.63
C SER A 11 -11.04 3.38 4.41
N THR A 12 -10.77 3.54 5.71
CA THR A 12 -11.57 4.40 6.62
C THR A 12 -10.75 5.54 7.25
N SER A 13 -9.52 5.77 6.78
CA SER A 13 -8.67 6.83 7.31
C SER A 13 -7.62 7.30 6.30
N THR A 14 -7.10 8.51 6.46
CA THR A 14 -5.86 8.96 5.81
C THR A 14 -4.87 9.37 6.90
N LYS A 15 -3.72 8.68 6.97
CA LYS A 15 -2.63 9.07 7.86
C LYS A 15 -1.67 10.00 7.13
N LEU A 16 -1.27 11.06 7.79
CA LEU A 16 -0.39 12.11 7.28
C LEU A 16 0.75 12.32 8.26
N ALA A 17 1.93 12.60 7.73
CA ALA A 17 3.07 13.04 8.52
C ALA A 17 3.92 14.03 7.73
N LEU A 18 4.52 14.98 8.44
CA LEU A 18 5.53 15.89 7.95
C LEU A 18 6.87 15.51 8.57
N PHE A 19 7.88 15.36 7.72
CA PHE A 19 9.24 15.09 8.14
C PHE A 19 10.14 16.26 7.78
N ARG A 20 11.04 16.60 8.69
CA ARG A 20 12.23 17.40 8.41
C ARG A 20 13.44 16.53 8.67
N ASP A 21 14.17 16.21 7.61
CA ASP A 21 15.24 15.20 7.64
C ASP A 21 14.72 13.85 8.18
N SER A 22 15.13 13.45 9.39
CA SER A 22 14.67 12.22 10.05
C SER A 22 13.69 12.45 11.20
N GLU A 23 13.29 13.70 11.45
CA GLU A 23 12.41 14.08 12.55
C GLU A 23 10.98 14.30 12.08
N ILE A 24 10.01 13.77 12.83
CA ILE A 24 8.60 14.04 12.62
C ILE A 24 8.29 15.41 13.22
N ILE A 25 7.87 16.35 12.37
CA ILE A 25 7.49 17.71 12.77
C ILE A 25 5.97 17.93 12.81
N GLY A 26 5.20 16.95 12.33
CA GLY A 26 3.75 16.93 12.45
C GLY A 26 3.18 15.58 12.03
N GLU A 27 2.17 15.09 12.73
CA GLU A 27 1.42 13.90 12.32
C GLU A 27 -0.08 14.13 12.54
N HIS A 28 -0.89 13.54 11.67
CA HIS A 28 -2.33 13.57 11.85
C HIS A 28 -2.98 12.34 11.20
N THR A 29 -4.01 11.82 11.86
CA THR A 29 -4.85 10.76 11.29
C THR A 29 -6.25 11.29 11.08
N ILE A 30 -6.61 11.52 9.82
CA ILE A 30 -7.95 11.87 9.40
C ILE A 30 -8.77 10.59 9.36
N ARG A 31 -9.89 10.53 10.08
CA ARG A 31 -10.83 9.40 10.04
C ARG A 31 -11.99 9.77 9.13
N HIS A 32 -12.39 8.84 8.28
CA HIS A 32 -13.51 9.01 7.36
C HIS A 32 -14.66 8.12 7.80
N SER A 33 -15.83 8.71 7.99
CA SER A 33 -17.04 7.96 8.25
C SER A 33 -17.55 7.28 6.98
N PRO A 34 -18.26 6.13 7.08
CA PRO A 34 -18.92 5.53 5.93
C PRO A 34 -19.88 6.51 5.23
N GLN A 35 -20.55 7.38 5.99
CA GLN A 35 -21.50 8.37 5.46
C GLN A 35 -20.82 9.42 4.57
N GLU A 36 -19.58 9.82 4.88
CA GLU A 36 -18.80 10.72 4.03
C GLU A 36 -18.31 10.00 2.77
N LEU A 37 -17.79 8.78 2.92
CA LEU A 37 -17.20 8.03 1.80
C LEU A 37 -18.23 7.52 0.80
N ASN A 38 -19.45 7.18 1.25
CA ASN A 38 -20.52 6.67 0.40
C ASN A 38 -21.14 7.74 -0.52
N GLN A 39 -20.70 9.00 -0.43
CA GLN A 39 -21.13 10.09 -1.31
C GLN A 39 -20.43 10.06 -2.67
N PHE A 40 -19.34 9.30 -2.80
CA PHE A 40 -18.53 9.23 -4.01
C PHE A 40 -18.85 7.95 -4.79
N ALA A 41 -18.99 8.05 -6.12
CA ALA A 41 -19.35 6.92 -6.96
C ALA A 41 -18.17 5.97 -7.21
N SER A 42 -16.93 6.46 -7.05
CA SER A 42 -15.71 5.69 -7.19
C SER A 42 -14.67 6.09 -6.14
N LEU A 43 -13.66 5.24 -5.94
CA LEU A 43 -12.54 5.60 -5.08
C LEU A 43 -11.80 6.84 -5.61
N TYR A 44 -11.65 6.95 -6.92
CA TYR A 44 -10.96 8.08 -7.56
C TYR A 44 -11.62 9.42 -7.27
N GLU A 45 -12.96 9.48 -7.23
CA GLU A 45 -13.70 10.72 -6.89
C GLU A 45 -13.44 11.22 -5.46
N GLN A 46 -12.98 10.35 -4.56
CA GLN A 46 -12.56 10.76 -3.21
C GLN A 46 -11.27 11.58 -3.20
N SER A 47 -10.51 11.63 -4.31
CA SER A 47 -9.22 12.33 -4.40
C SER A 47 -9.35 13.80 -4.00
N SER A 48 -10.26 14.56 -4.62
CA SER A 48 -10.49 15.97 -4.32
C SER A 48 -10.87 16.22 -2.85
N PHE A 49 -11.74 15.37 -2.30
CA PHE A 49 -12.14 15.44 -0.89
C PHE A 49 -10.97 15.16 0.05
N ARG A 50 -10.19 14.10 -0.19
CA ARG A 50 -9.02 13.79 0.65
C ARG A 50 -7.94 14.85 0.51
N LYS A 51 -7.76 15.42 -0.68
CA LYS A 51 -6.79 16.49 -0.94
C LYS A 51 -7.09 17.75 -0.14
N SER A 52 -8.35 18.20 -0.11
CA SER A 52 -8.71 19.39 0.67
C SER A 52 -8.40 19.20 2.16
N LEU A 53 -8.66 18.02 2.71
CA LEU A 53 -8.32 17.70 4.10
C LEU A 53 -6.80 17.67 4.36
N ILE A 54 -6.00 17.24 3.37
CA ILE A 54 -4.54 17.28 3.45
C ILE A 54 -4.04 18.73 3.48
N VAL A 55 -4.59 19.59 2.62
CA VAL A 55 -4.24 21.02 2.61
C VAL A 55 -4.61 21.68 3.95
N SER A 56 -5.81 21.40 4.48
CA SER A 56 -6.20 21.90 5.80
C SER A 56 -5.26 21.43 6.92
N PHE A 57 -4.78 20.18 6.86
CA PHE A 57 -3.76 19.69 7.79
C PHE A 57 -2.47 20.50 7.68
N LEU A 58 -1.94 20.69 6.47
CA LEU A 58 -0.73 21.46 6.21
C LEU A 58 -0.81 22.90 6.74
N GLU A 59 -1.92 23.59 6.47
CA GLU A 59 -2.18 24.93 6.98
C GLU A 59 -2.22 24.97 8.51
N SER A 60 -2.95 24.04 9.14
CA SER A 60 -3.04 23.96 10.61
C SER A 60 -1.71 23.61 11.29
N ALA A 61 -0.83 22.90 10.59
CA ALA A 61 0.51 22.56 11.06
C ALA A 61 1.53 23.69 10.84
N GLY A 62 1.14 24.81 10.23
CA GLY A 62 2.02 25.94 9.93
C GLY A 62 3.02 25.67 8.80
N HIS A 63 2.73 24.68 7.95
CA HIS A 63 3.58 24.27 6.82
C HIS A 63 2.73 24.22 5.55
N PRO A 64 2.37 25.38 4.97
CA PRO A 64 1.52 25.43 3.79
C PRO A 64 2.14 24.62 2.64
N LEU A 65 1.30 24.18 1.70
CA LEU A 65 1.73 23.30 0.61
C LEU A 65 2.98 23.81 -0.12
N THR A 66 3.12 25.12 -0.30
CA THR A 66 4.27 25.79 -0.94
C THR A 66 5.61 25.61 -0.23
N GLU A 67 5.63 25.24 1.06
CA GLU A 67 6.85 24.92 1.82
C GLU A 67 7.30 23.46 1.70
N ILE A 68 6.46 22.59 1.12
CA ILE A 68 6.80 21.19 0.93
C ILE A 68 7.79 21.05 -0.23
N ASP A 69 8.81 20.23 -0.03
CA ASP A 69 9.89 20.00 -1.00
C ASP A 69 9.77 18.66 -1.72
N ALA A 70 9.08 17.68 -1.12
CA ALA A 70 8.73 16.42 -1.75
C ALA A 70 7.50 15.79 -1.09
N ILE A 71 6.78 14.97 -1.86
CA ILE A 71 5.61 14.25 -1.36
C ILE A 71 5.79 12.76 -1.62
N ILE A 72 5.54 11.92 -0.63
CA ILE A 72 5.54 10.47 -0.79
C ILE A 72 4.20 9.88 -0.41
N GLY A 73 3.57 9.18 -1.36
CA GLY A 73 2.35 8.42 -1.15
C GLY A 73 2.64 6.95 -0.87
N ARG A 74 1.75 6.26 -0.15
CA ARG A 74 1.74 4.80 -0.12
C ARG A 74 1.47 4.27 -1.53
N GLY A 75 2.25 3.28 -1.97
CA GLY A 75 2.04 2.61 -3.25
C GLY A 75 0.74 1.79 -3.29
N GLY A 76 0.02 1.89 -4.41
CA GLY A 76 -1.26 1.21 -4.66
C GLY A 76 -1.16 -0.12 -5.41
N MET A 77 -2.28 -0.54 -5.99
CA MET A 77 -2.44 -1.74 -6.81
C MET A 77 -1.93 -1.48 -8.22
N LEU A 78 -0.64 -1.70 -8.44
CA LEU A 78 0.04 -1.52 -9.73
C LEU A 78 0.29 -2.88 -10.40
N ARG A 79 0.90 -2.85 -11.59
CA ARG A 79 1.60 -4.02 -12.13
C ARG A 79 2.68 -4.51 -11.15
N PRO A 80 3.10 -5.78 -11.21
CA PRO A 80 4.22 -6.28 -10.41
C PRO A 80 5.47 -5.42 -10.57
N LEU A 81 6.09 -5.06 -9.44
CA LEU A 81 7.31 -4.23 -9.38
C LEU A 81 8.31 -4.87 -8.41
N GLU A 82 9.59 -4.55 -8.56
CA GLU A 82 10.58 -4.86 -7.52
C GLU A 82 10.41 -3.94 -6.30
N GLY A 83 11.06 -4.26 -5.19
CA GLY A 83 11.14 -3.35 -4.04
C GLY A 83 11.95 -2.10 -4.38
N GLY A 84 11.52 -0.94 -3.87
CA GLY A 84 12.21 0.33 -4.10
C GLY A 84 11.34 1.56 -3.98
N THR A 85 11.95 2.71 -4.24
CA THR A 85 11.30 4.02 -4.31
C THR A 85 11.14 4.42 -5.78
N TYR A 86 9.93 4.78 -6.18
CA TYR A 86 9.57 5.10 -7.55
C TYR A 86 9.05 6.53 -7.64
N ALA A 87 9.52 7.29 -8.63
CA ALA A 87 8.92 8.58 -8.97
C ALA A 87 7.54 8.35 -9.62
N VAL A 88 6.56 9.18 -9.25
CA VAL A 88 5.20 9.07 -9.78
C VAL A 88 5.11 9.68 -11.17
N ASN A 89 4.86 8.82 -12.16
CA ASN A 89 4.67 9.19 -13.57
C ASN A 89 3.22 8.96 -14.02
N ASP A 90 2.89 9.40 -15.23
CA ASP A 90 1.52 9.40 -15.73
C ASP A 90 1.00 7.98 -16.00
N ASP A 91 1.86 7.05 -16.44
CA ASP A 91 1.52 5.63 -16.57
C ASP A 91 1.06 5.02 -15.23
N MET A 92 1.75 5.35 -14.14
CA MET A 92 1.38 4.91 -12.79
C MET A 92 0.04 5.49 -12.37
N ILE A 93 -0.24 6.76 -12.69
CA ILE A 93 -1.53 7.39 -12.41
C ILE A 93 -2.66 6.70 -13.17
N GLU A 94 -2.45 6.37 -14.45
CA GLU A 94 -3.45 5.69 -15.27
C GLU A 94 -3.74 4.26 -14.78
N ASP A 95 -2.69 3.49 -14.43
CA ASP A 95 -2.85 2.16 -13.85
C ASP A 95 -3.69 2.18 -12.56
N LEU A 96 -3.48 3.20 -11.70
CA LEU A 96 -4.20 3.36 -10.43
C LEU A 96 -5.62 3.91 -10.59
N ARG A 97 -5.82 4.85 -11.52
CA ARG A 97 -7.13 5.45 -11.81
C ARG A 97 -8.07 4.45 -12.47
N SER A 98 -7.58 3.70 -13.45
CA SER A 98 -8.34 2.66 -14.15
C SER A 98 -8.63 1.43 -13.27
N ALA A 99 -7.98 1.34 -12.10
CA ALA A 99 -8.04 0.19 -11.20
C ALA A 99 -7.74 -1.16 -11.90
N LYS A 100 -6.94 -1.12 -12.98
CA LYS A 100 -6.65 -2.28 -13.83
C LYS A 100 -6.12 -3.50 -13.07
N TYR A 101 -5.36 -3.27 -12.00
CA TYR A 101 -4.78 -4.32 -11.16
C TYR A 101 -5.47 -4.47 -9.80
N GLY A 102 -6.61 -3.80 -9.61
CA GLY A 102 -7.43 -3.85 -8.40
C GLY A 102 -7.73 -2.45 -7.85
N GLU A 103 -8.90 -2.33 -7.22
CA GLU A 103 -9.30 -1.12 -6.51
C GLU A 103 -9.02 -1.29 -5.00
N HIS A 104 -8.26 -0.36 -4.43
CA HIS A 104 -8.02 -0.28 -3.00
C HIS A 104 -7.65 1.15 -2.61
N ALA A 105 -8.01 1.60 -1.40
CA ALA A 105 -7.79 2.97 -0.93
C ALA A 105 -6.33 3.47 -1.08
N SER A 106 -5.36 2.57 -1.03
CA SER A 106 -3.94 2.88 -1.28
C SER A 106 -3.67 3.43 -2.69
N ASN A 107 -4.53 3.18 -3.67
CA ASN A 107 -4.40 3.72 -5.03
C ASN A 107 -4.39 5.25 -5.03
N LEU A 108 -5.08 5.88 -4.08
CA LEU A 108 -5.08 7.33 -3.93
C LEU A 108 -3.72 7.89 -3.47
N GLY A 109 -2.80 7.06 -2.94
CA GLY A 109 -1.53 7.54 -2.41
C GLY A 109 -0.69 8.27 -3.45
N ALA A 110 -0.40 7.61 -4.57
CA ALA A 110 0.36 8.21 -5.67
C ALA A 110 -0.39 9.35 -6.36
N ILE A 111 -1.71 9.21 -6.49
CA ILE A 111 -2.59 10.21 -7.12
C ILE A 111 -2.56 11.51 -6.33
N LEU A 112 -2.83 11.45 -5.03
CA LEU A 112 -2.79 12.61 -4.14
C LEU A 112 -1.39 13.24 -4.10
N ALA A 113 -0.34 12.42 -4.05
CA ALA A 113 1.03 12.91 -4.06
C ALA A 113 1.37 13.69 -5.34
N LYS A 114 0.98 13.17 -6.52
CA LYS A 114 1.21 13.83 -7.81
C LYS A 114 0.41 15.12 -7.94
N GLU A 115 -0.88 15.11 -7.58
CA GLU A 115 -1.73 16.30 -7.68
C GLU A 115 -1.23 17.42 -6.78
N LEU A 116 -0.95 17.14 -5.50
CA LEU A 116 -0.42 18.13 -4.56
C LEU A 116 0.96 18.65 -4.98
N ALA A 117 1.80 17.79 -5.56
CA ALA A 117 3.11 18.19 -6.05
C ALA A 117 3.02 19.18 -7.23
N LEU A 118 2.02 19.03 -8.10
CA LEU A 118 1.72 19.97 -9.18
C LEU A 118 1.13 21.28 -8.63
N GLU A 119 0.21 21.19 -7.67
CA GLU A 119 -0.46 22.35 -7.03
C GLU A 119 0.46 23.18 -6.14
N ASN A 120 1.58 22.63 -5.67
CA ASN A 120 2.59 23.34 -4.89
C ASN A 120 3.20 24.56 -5.63
N GLY A 121 3.14 24.59 -6.97
CA GLY A 121 3.60 25.71 -7.80
C GLY A 121 5.10 25.72 -8.11
N LYS A 122 5.90 24.85 -7.49
CA LYS A 122 7.34 24.68 -7.80
C LYS A 122 7.68 23.43 -8.61
N GLY A 123 6.70 22.54 -8.84
CA GLY A 123 6.92 21.27 -9.52
C GLY A 123 7.81 20.32 -8.71
N ILE A 124 7.50 20.15 -7.41
CA ILE A 124 8.26 19.27 -6.52
C ILE A 124 8.10 17.79 -6.90
N PRO A 125 9.05 16.92 -6.54
CA PRO A 125 8.93 15.50 -6.84
C PRO A 125 7.88 14.80 -5.98
N ALA A 126 7.20 13.82 -6.59
CA ALA A 126 6.27 12.91 -5.95
C ALA A 126 6.78 11.46 -6.07
N TYR A 127 6.68 10.69 -4.98
CA TYR A 127 7.18 9.32 -4.91
C TYR A 127 6.16 8.34 -4.34
N ILE A 128 6.41 7.05 -4.57
CA ILE A 128 5.92 5.95 -3.75
C ILE A 128 7.10 5.08 -3.31
N ALA A 129 6.92 4.29 -2.25
CA ALA A 129 7.91 3.30 -1.83
C ALA A 129 7.24 1.94 -1.57
N ASP A 130 7.95 0.86 -1.97
CA ASP A 130 7.64 -0.54 -1.69
C ASP A 130 6.11 -0.82 -1.79
N PRO A 131 5.49 -0.68 -2.99
CA PRO A 131 4.05 -0.83 -3.17
C PRO A 131 3.54 -2.20 -2.73
N VAL A 132 2.25 -2.33 -2.47
CA VAL A 132 1.65 -3.61 -2.00
C VAL A 132 1.81 -4.78 -2.98
N VAL A 133 2.14 -4.48 -4.24
CA VAL A 133 2.35 -5.42 -5.35
C VAL A 133 3.83 -5.71 -5.64
N VAL A 134 4.74 -5.39 -4.70
CA VAL A 134 6.14 -5.84 -4.83
C VAL A 134 6.16 -7.35 -5.08
N ASP A 135 6.80 -7.79 -6.15
CA ASP A 135 6.90 -9.20 -6.54
C ASP A 135 8.36 -9.55 -6.79
N GLU A 136 8.96 -10.17 -5.78
CA GLU A 136 10.34 -10.67 -5.83
C GLU A 136 10.36 -12.21 -5.72
N MET A 137 9.19 -12.84 -5.87
CA MET A 137 8.99 -14.27 -5.66
C MET A 137 9.81 -15.09 -6.65
N ASP A 138 10.42 -16.18 -6.18
CA ASP A 138 11.11 -17.11 -7.05
C ASP A 138 10.10 -17.80 -7.99
N PRO A 139 10.46 -18.14 -9.25
CA PRO A 139 9.52 -18.74 -10.20
C PRO A 139 8.79 -19.99 -9.68
N VAL A 140 9.47 -20.81 -8.88
CA VAL A 140 8.87 -22.00 -8.25
C VAL A 140 7.74 -21.64 -7.28
N ALA A 141 7.83 -20.50 -6.59
CA ALA A 141 6.82 -20.02 -5.67
C ALA A 141 5.57 -19.48 -6.41
N LYS A 142 5.65 -19.24 -7.73
CA LYS A 142 4.49 -18.80 -8.54
C LYS A 142 3.56 -19.95 -8.95
N LEU A 143 4.04 -21.20 -8.86
CA LEU A 143 3.25 -22.39 -9.16
C LEU A 143 2.08 -22.52 -8.16
N SER A 144 0.88 -22.74 -8.70
CA SER A 144 -0.37 -22.86 -7.90
C SER A 144 -0.92 -24.29 -7.83
N GLY A 145 -0.49 -25.17 -8.73
CA GLY A 145 -1.09 -26.49 -8.95
C GLY A 145 -2.15 -26.56 -10.05
N HIS A 146 -2.53 -25.44 -10.67
CA HIS A 146 -3.46 -25.39 -11.81
C HIS A 146 -2.94 -24.43 -12.90
N PRO A 147 -2.95 -24.81 -14.20
CA PRO A 147 -2.35 -24.01 -15.27
C PRO A 147 -2.97 -22.61 -15.44
N ASP A 148 -4.27 -22.46 -15.20
CA ASP A 148 -4.98 -21.18 -15.34
C ASP A 148 -4.77 -20.21 -14.15
N TYR A 149 -4.08 -20.64 -13.09
CA TYR A 149 -3.89 -19.84 -11.88
C TYR A 149 -2.42 -19.70 -11.53
N THR A 150 -2.03 -18.51 -11.04
CA THR A 150 -0.69 -18.24 -10.52
C THR A 150 -0.78 -17.62 -9.14
N ARG A 151 0.18 -17.94 -8.28
CA ARG A 151 0.32 -17.22 -7.00
C ARG A 151 0.76 -15.78 -7.30
N ARG A 152 0.16 -14.82 -6.61
CA ARG A 152 0.46 -13.38 -6.76
C ARG A 152 1.04 -12.84 -5.46
N SER A 153 2.11 -12.05 -5.58
CA SER A 153 2.69 -11.32 -4.45
C SER A 153 1.87 -10.07 -4.16
N ILE A 154 1.04 -10.12 -3.11
CA ILE A 154 0.27 -8.96 -2.63
C ILE A 154 0.31 -8.96 -1.10
N PHE A 155 1.07 -8.03 -0.53
CA PHE A 155 1.37 -8.06 0.90
C PHE A 155 1.79 -6.70 1.46
N HIS A 156 2.13 -6.66 2.75
CA HIS A 156 2.58 -5.45 3.44
C HIS A 156 4.07 -5.15 3.18
N ALA A 157 4.45 -5.03 1.90
CA ALA A 157 5.85 -4.93 1.45
C ALA A 157 6.63 -3.81 2.16
N LEU A 158 6.06 -2.59 2.21
CA LEU A 158 6.64 -1.45 2.91
C LEU A 158 7.00 -1.77 4.37
N ASN A 159 6.06 -2.34 5.13
CA ASN A 159 6.33 -2.67 6.53
C ASN A 159 7.32 -3.83 6.65
N GLN A 160 7.15 -4.90 5.88
CA GLN A 160 8.04 -6.07 5.99
C GLN A 160 9.49 -5.72 5.66
N LYS A 161 9.74 -4.96 4.59
CA LYS A 161 11.10 -4.51 4.25
C LYS A 161 11.65 -3.51 5.26
N ALA A 162 10.82 -2.59 5.79
CA ALA A 162 11.26 -1.64 6.82
C ALA A 162 11.75 -2.35 8.09
N VAL A 163 10.95 -3.28 8.64
CA VAL A 163 11.35 -4.01 9.87
C VAL A 163 12.52 -4.95 9.63
N ALA A 164 12.64 -5.57 8.45
CA ALA A 164 13.80 -6.39 8.11
C ALA A 164 15.09 -5.58 8.05
N ARG A 165 15.05 -4.37 7.44
CA ARG A 165 16.18 -3.43 7.42
C ARG A 165 16.54 -2.95 8.82
N GLU A 166 15.55 -2.62 9.64
CA GLU A 166 15.75 -2.20 11.03
C GLU A 166 16.43 -3.30 11.85
N VAL A 167 15.94 -4.54 11.77
CA VAL A 167 16.54 -5.68 12.47
C VAL A 167 17.96 -5.93 11.99
N ALA A 168 18.23 -5.91 10.67
CA ALA A 168 19.59 -6.07 10.15
C ALA A 168 20.56 -5.02 10.72
N SER A 169 20.13 -3.77 10.77
CA SER A 169 20.90 -2.65 11.33
C SER A 169 21.26 -2.86 12.81
N ARG A 170 20.34 -3.40 13.63
CA ARG A 170 20.61 -3.74 15.04
C ARG A 170 21.72 -4.78 15.22
N TYR A 171 22.00 -5.59 14.19
CA TYR A 171 23.10 -6.55 14.16
C TYR A 171 24.33 -6.02 13.41
N GLY A 172 24.36 -4.74 13.01
CA GLY A 172 25.44 -4.15 12.23
C GLY A 172 25.59 -4.76 10.83
N LYS A 173 24.51 -5.34 10.29
CA LYS A 173 24.49 -6.00 8.97
C LYS A 173 23.56 -5.28 8.00
N LYS A 174 23.78 -5.54 6.72
CA LYS A 174 22.85 -5.11 5.67
C LYS A 174 21.69 -6.11 5.54
N TYR A 175 20.52 -5.63 5.13
CA TYR A 175 19.34 -6.46 4.89
C TYR A 175 19.63 -7.57 3.86
N GLU A 176 20.48 -7.28 2.87
CA GLU A 176 20.88 -8.17 1.79
C GLU A 176 21.82 -9.31 2.26
N GLU A 177 22.37 -9.22 3.47
CA GLU A 177 23.30 -10.20 4.03
C GLU A 177 22.60 -11.22 4.95
N MET A 178 21.28 -11.09 5.12
CA MET A 178 20.50 -11.87 6.09
C MET A 178 19.28 -12.51 5.44
N ASN A 179 18.75 -13.54 6.11
CA ASN A 179 17.49 -14.17 5.77
C ASN A 179 16.51 -13.96 6.94
N PHE A 180 15.24 -13.72 6.63
CA PHE A 180 14.20 -13.49 7.63
C PHE A 180 12.92 -14.23 7.26
N ILE A 181 12.15 -14.58 8.28
CA ILE A 181 10.70 -14.78 8.15
C ILE A 181 10.04 -13.57 8.80
N VAL A 182 9.34 -12.76 8.02
CA VAL A 182 8.68 -11.54 8.52
C VAL A 182 7.17 -11.75 8.52
N VAL A 183 6.57 -11.61 9.71
CA VAL A 183 5.14 -11.79 9.92
C VAL A 183 4.53 -10.42 10.23
N HIS A 184 3.77 -9.88 9.29
CA HIS A 184 2.94 -8.71 9.53
C HIS A 184 1.57 -9.16 10.02
N MET A 185 1.15 -8.69 11.19
CA MET A 185 -0.16 -9.01 11.79
C MET A 185 -0.97 -7.73 12.00
N GLY A 186 -2.00 -7.54 11.18
CA GLY A 186 -2.96 -6.43 11.29
C GLY A 186 -4.34 -6.88 10.80
N GLY A 187 -5.10 -5.96 10.16
CA GLY A 187 -6.37 -6.33 9.50
C GLY A 187 -6.18 -7.36 8.37
N GLY A 188 -5.02 -7.35 7.71
CA GLY A 188 -4.53 -8.46 6.91
C GLY A 188 -3.29 -9.08 7.53
N ILE A 189 -3.03 -10.36 7.26
CA ILE A 189 -1.82 -11.06 7.71
C ILE A 189 -0.99 -11.46 6.49
N SER A 190 0.28 -11.08 6.49
CA SER A 190 1.23 -11.53 5.47
C SER A 190 2.49 -12.10 6.11
N ILE A 191 2.92 -13.26 5.62
CA ILE A 191 4.09 -14.00 6.07
C ILE A 191 5.06 -14.10 4.90
N GLY A 192 6.12 -13.29 4.95
CA GLY A 192 7.13 -13.22 3.89
C GLY A 192 8.38 -14.01 4.26
N ALA A 193 8.90 -14.79 3.31
CA ALA A 193 10.23 -15.37 3.36
C ALA A 193 11.22 -14.43 2.65
N HIS A 194 12.08 -13.78 3.42
CA HIS A 194 13.09 -12.87 2.91
C HIS A 194 14.42 -13.61 2.80
N LYS A 195 14.99 -13.65 1.60
CA LYS A 195 16.28 -14.24 1.30
C LYS A 195 17.18 -13.19 0.70
N ARG A 196 18.22 -12.79 1.42
CA ARG A 196 19.24 -11.83 0.97
C ARG A 196 18.65 -10.58 0.33
N GLY A 197 17.78 -9.90 1.04
CA GLY A 197 17.18 -8.65 0.55
C GLY A 197 15.91 -8.80 -0.29
N ARG A 198 15.55 -10.03 -0.71
CA ARG A 198 14.40 -10.29 -1.59
C ARG A 198 13.30 -11.11 -0.91
N VAL A 199 12.04 -10.76 -1.14
CA VAL A 199 10.89 -11.53 -0.66
C VAL A 199 10.59 -12.66 -1.65
N VAL A 200 11.19 -13.82 -1.44
CA VAL A 200 11.17 -14.94 -2.40
C VAL A 200 9.89 -15.78 -2.34
N ASP A 201 9.12 -15.67 -1.26
CA ASP A 201 7.78 -16.25 -1.13
C ASP A 201 6.94 -15.45 -0.12
N VAL A 202 5.65 -15.27 -0.41
CA VAL A 202 4.67 -14.62 0.47
C VAL A 202 3.25 -15.05 0.07
N ASN A 203 2.32 -15.07 1.02
CA ASN A 203 0.90 -15.29 0.75
C ASN A 203 0.24 -14.04 0.13
N ASN A 204 -0.84 -14.24 -0.64
CA ASN A 204 -1.68 -13.14 -1.11
C ASN A 204 -2.61 -12.65 0.01
N ALA A 205 -2.13 -11.71 0.81
CA ALA A 205 -2.80 -11.21 2.01
C ALA A 205 -4.06 -10.37 1.71
N LEU A 206 -4.30 -9.99 0.46
CA LEU A 206 -5.47 -9.23 0.04
C LEU A 206 -6.61 -10.15 -0.43
N ASN A 207 -6.30 -11.15 -1.27
CA ASN A 207 -7.30 -11.97 -1.96
C ASN A 207 -7.60 -13.30 -1.27
N GLY A 208 -7.43 -13.38 0.05
CA GLY A 208 -7.88 -14.53 0.85
C GLY A 208 -6.94 -15.74 0.82
N ASP A 209 -5.63 -15.54 0.66
CA ASP A 209 -4.63 -16.58 0.83
C ASP A 209 -3.86 -16.42 2.15
N GLY A 210 -3.59 -17.52 2.84
CA GLY A 210 -2.91 -17.55 4.14
C GLY A 210 -3.85 -17.65 5.35
N PRO A 211 -3.37 -17.31 6.56
CA PRO A 211 -4.16 -17.45 7.78
C PRO A 211 -5.36 -16.48 7.81
N PHE A 212 -6.39 -16.83 8.59
CA PHE A 212 -7.45 -15.88 8.92
C PHE A 212 -6.89 -14.71 9.75
N SER A 213 -7.50 -13.53 9.63
CA SER A 213 -7.16 -12.32 10.37
C SER A 213 -8.37 -11.83 11.16
N PRO A 214 -8.28 -10.73 11.95
CA PRO A 214 -9.43 -10.19 12.68
C PRO A 214 -10.64 -9.83 11.79
N GLU A 215 -10.43 -9.58 10.49
CA GLU A 215 -11.47 -9.13 9.56
C GLU A 215 -11.51 -9.92 8.23
N ARG A 216 -10.68 -10.96 8.05
CA ARG A 216 -10.62 -11.78 6.81
C ARG A 216 -10.58 -13.27 7.11
N ALA A 217 -11.29 -14.06 6.31
CA ALA A 217 -11.36 -15.51 6.48
C ALA A 217 -10.05 -16.25 6.14
N GLY A 218 -9.17 -15.65 5.32
CA GLY A 218 -8.00 -16.34 4.78
C GLY A 218 -8.40 -17.50 3.86
N THR A 219 -7.54 -18.53 3.78
CA THR A 219 -7.80 -19.70 2.94
C THR A 219 -8.96 -20.55 3.49
N LEU A 220 -9.89 -20.92 2.61
CA LEU A 220 -11.01 -21.81 2.92
C LEU A 220 -10.94 -23.11 2.09
N PRO A 221 -11.55 -24.22 2.56
CA PRO A 221 -11.64 -25.45 1.78
C PRO A 221 -12.37 -25.24 0.44
N ILE A 222 -11.68 -25.48 -0.67
CA ILE A 222 -12.19 -25.24 -2.04
C ILE A 222 -13.51 -25.99 -2.28
N SER A 223 -13.59 -27.26 -1.87
CA SER A 223 -14.81 -28.08 -2.05
C SER A 223 -16.01 -27.55 -1.27
N GLY A 224 -15.78 -26.98 -0.07
CA GLY A 224 -16.81 -26.34 0.73
C GLY A 224 -17.29 -25.05 0.09
N LEU A 225 -16.36 -24.22 -0.38
CA LEU A 225 -16.68 -22.96 -1.07
C LEU A 225 -17.49 -23.20 -2.35
N ILE A 226 -17.05 -24.14 -3.21
CA ILE A 226 -17.77 -24.49 -4.45
C ILE A 226 -19.20 -24.96 -4.16
N LYS A 227 -19.38 -25.87 -3.19
CA LYS A 227 -20.72 -26.34 -2.80
C LYS A 227 -21.60 -25.18 -2.37
N LEU A 228 -21.07 -24.28 -1.54
CA LEU A 228 -21.81 -23.11 -1.09
C LEU A 228 -22.21 -22.21 -2.27
N CYS A 229 -21.27 -21.88 -3.17
CA CYS A 229 -21.51 -21.01 -4.34
C CYS A 229 -22.70 -21.48 -5.19
N TYR A 230 -22.89 -22.79 -5.38
CA TYR A 230 -23.97 -23.34 -6.21
C TYR A 230 -25.23 -23.76 -5.43
N GLN A 231 -25.16 -23.94 -4.10
CA GLN A 231 -26.33 -24.28 -3.28
C GLN A 231 -27.17 -23.06 -2.91
N TRP A 232 -26.60 -21.85 -2.88
CA TRP A 232 -27.35 -20.61 -2.62
C TRP A 232 -28.48 -20.36 -3.64
N HIS A 233 -28.40 -20.91 -4.85
CA HIS A 233 -29.47 -20.82 -5.86
C HIS A 233 -30.73 -21.63 -5.52
N THR A 234 -30.70 -22.51 -4.52
CA THR A 234 -31.85 -23.37 -4.16
C THR A 234 -32.58 -22.94 -2.89
N ARG A 235 -32.22 -21.78 -2.31
CA ARG A 235 -32.80 -21.25 -1.06
C ARG A 235 -33.56 -19.92 -1.23
N LEU A 236 -33.82 -19.50 -2.47
CA LEU A 236 -34.75 -18.42 -2.84
C LEU A 236 -35.92 -19.03 -3.61
#